data_AF-A0A8T3ZNI1-F1
#
_entry.id   AF-A0A8T3ZNI1-F1
#
_cell.length_a   1.000
_cell.length_b   1.000
_cell.length_c   1.000
_cell.angle_alpha   90.00
_cell.angle_beta   90.00
_cell.angle_gamma   90.00
#
_symmetry.space_group_name_H-M   'P 1'
#
loop_
_entity.id
_entity.type
_entity.pdbx_description
1 polymer ?
#
loop_
_entity_poly.entity_id
_entity_poly.type
_entity_poly.pdbx_seq_one_letter_code
_entity_poly.pdbx_strand_id
1 'polypeptide(L)'
;MSKSIVNYARKQKSAIIFEDIKGIRKLYRKGNGQGNRYRKKLNSWSFYELERQVSYKAAWNGIPFCKIDPRCTSTLCPTCGGRLQGDRQRHRDLWCGNCKRWRDRDVIAAMNVACKGLHRFCNPQGDTSEAVRGNLEEPAILRVDVSKLVTDW
;
A
#
# COMPACT_ATOMS: atom_id res chain seq x y z
N MET A 1 -11.09 9.36 3.73
CA MET A 1 -10.48 8.04 3.45
C MET A 1 -9.45 7.60 4.50
N SER A 2 -8.30 8.29 4.65
CA SER A 2 -7.22 7.89 5.59
C SER A 2 -7.69 7.63 7.04
N LYS A 3 -8.56 8.49 7.59
CA LYS A 3 -9.16 8.32 8.93
C LYS A 3 -9.95 7.01 9.07
N SER A 4 -10.68 6.61 8.03
CA SER A 4 -11.49 5.38 8.04
C SER A 4 -10.60 4.14 8.08
N ILE A 5 -9.52 4.12 7.30
CA ILE A 5 -8.55 3.01 7.28
C ILE A 5 -7.91 2.83 8.67
N VAL A 6 -7.42 3.93 9.26
CA VAL A 6 -6.79 3.92 10.58
C VAL A 6 -7.76 3.49 11.66
N ASN A 7 -8.99 4.01 11.63
CA ASN A 7 -10.03 3.63 12.58
C ASN A 7 -10.42 2.15 12.46
N TYR A 8 -10.47 1.62 11.24
CA TYR A 8 -10.74 0.20 11.01
C TYR A 8 -9.63 -0.67 11.57
N ALA A 9 -8.37 -0.35 11.26
CA ALA A 9 -7.20 -1.06 11.78
C ALA A 9 -7.14 -1.02 13.31
N ARG A 10 -7.44 0.15 13.91
CA ARG A 10 -7.52 0.32 15.37
C ARG A 10 -8.58 -0.58 16.00
N LYS A 11 -9.79 -0.62 15.42
CA LYS A 11 -10.90 -1.45 15.92
C LYS A 11 -10.57 -2.94 15.82
N GLN A 12 -9.95 -3.36 14.73
CA GLN A 12 -9.60 -4.76 14.46
C GLN A 12 -8.24 -5.18 15.05
N LYS A 13 -7.55 -4.29 15.79
CA LYS A 13 -6.19 -4.52 16.31
C LYS A 13 -5.25 -5.07 15.24
N SER A 14 -5.31 -4.51 14.04
CA SER A 14 -4.61 -4.99 12.85
C SER A 14 -3.48 -4.05 12.42
N ALA A 15 -2.45 -4.60 11.79
CA ALA A 15 -1.41 -3.81 11.13
C ALA A 15 -1.90 -3.27 9.77
N ILE A 16 -1.28 -2.18 9.31
CA ILE A 16 -1.53 -1.60 8.00
C ILE A 16 -0.31 -1.85 7.11
N ILE A 17 -0.54 -2.46 5.94
CA ILE A 17 0.53 -2.83 5.00
C ILE A 17 0.24 -2.15 3.67
N PHE A 18 1.21 -1.40 3.15
CA PHE A 18 1.16 -0.75 1.84
C PHE A 18 2.21 -1.36 0.91
N GLU A 19 1.97 -1.26 -0.40
CA GLU A 19 3.01 -1.51 -1.39
C GLU A 19 3.95 -0.31 -1.50
N ASP A 20 5.25 -0.56 -1.67
CA ASP A 20 6.20 0.48 -2.02
C ASP A 20 6.15 0.78 -3.52
N ILE A 21 5.31 1.73 -3.89
CA ILE A 21 5.13 2.18 -5.27
C ILE A 21 6.04 3.37 -5.63
N LYS A 22 7.17 3.53 -4.94
CA LYS A 22 8.17 4.54 -5.26
C LYS A 22 8.59 4.44 -6.72
N GLY A 23 8.59 5.59 -7.41
CA GLY A 23 8.99 5.67 -8.81
C GLY A 23 7.91 5.36 -9.85
N ILE A 24 6.66 5.06 -9.44
CA ILE A 24 5.55 4.82 -10.38
C ILE A 24 5.35 5.96 -11.40
N ARG A 25 5.57 7.22 -11.00
CA ARG A 25 5.51 8.38 -11.92
C ARG A 25 6.56 8.33 -13.03
N LYS A 26 7.75 7.76 -12.76
CA LYS A 26 8.80 7.58 -13.77
C LYS A 26 8.39 6.55 -14.82
N LEU A 27 7.68 5.49 -14.42
CA LEU A 27 7.11 4.48 -15.33
C LEU A 27 6.08 5.11 -16.28
N TYR A 28 5.34 6.11 -15.78
CA TYR A 28 4.33 6.83 -16.53
C TYR A 28 4.78 8.22 -16.99
N ARG A 29 5.99 8.31 -17.55
CA ARG A 29 6.55 9.50 -18.26
C ARG A 29 6.29 9.47 -19.78
N LYS A 30 6.32 10.64 -20.44
CA LYS A 30 6.00 10.75 -21.88
C LYS A 30 6.97 9.86 -22.66
N GLY A 31 6.45 9.15 -23.67
CA GLY A 31 7.24 8.20 -24.46
C GLY A 31 7.31 6.77 -23.91
N ASN A 32 6.51 6.41 -22.90
CA ASN A 32 6.44 5.04 -22.35
C ASN A 32 5.49 4.08 -23.11
N GLY A 33 5.08 4.42 -24.33
CA GLY A 33 4.13 3.64 -25.14
C GLY A 33 2.67 3.66 -24.66
N GLN A 34 2.35 4.36 -23.56
CA GLN A 34 0.99 4.46 -23.03
C GLN A 34 0.26 5.71 -23.56
N GLY A 35 -1.05 5.57 -23.80
CA GLY A 35 -1.89 6.68 -24.26
C GLY A 35 -1.96 7.85 -23.26
N ASN A 36 -2.13 9.07 -23.77
CA ASN A 36 -2.14 10.30 -22.96
C ASN A 36 -3.19 10.25 -21.83
N ARG A 37 -4.40 9.76 -22.12
CA ARG A 37 -5.48 9.62 -21.12
C ARG A 37 -5.07 8.75 -19.93
N TYR A 38 -4.46 7.59 -20.20
CA TYR A 38 -4.02 6.66 -19.17
C TYR A 38 -2.88 7.23 -18.32
N ARG A 39 -1.90 7.86 -18.98
CA ARG A 39 -0.81 8.59 -18.31
C ARG A 39 -1.35 9.69 -17.40
N LYS A 40 -2.30 10.50 -17.86
CA LYS A 40 -2.90 11.58 -17.06
C LYS A 40 -3.56 11.01 -15.81
N LYS A 41 -4.37 9.96 -15.96
CA LYS A 41 -5.05 9.28 -14.84
C LYS A 41 -4.07 8.81 -13.75
N LEU A 42 -2.96 8.19 -14.16
CA LEU A 42 -1.98 7.67 -13.21
C LEU A 42 -1.14 8.76 -12.55
N ASN A 43 -0.83 9.84 -13.27
CA ASN A 43 -0.10 10.96 -12.70
C ASN A 43 -0.97 11.86 -11.82
N SER A 44 -2.30 11.90 -12.03
CA SER A 44 -3.23 12.67 -11.19
C SER A 44 -3.55 12.00 -9.85
N TRP A 45 -3.21 10.71 -9.68
CA TRP A 45 -3.52 10.00 -8.44
C TRP A 45 -2.58 10.41 -7.29
N SER A 46 -3.16 10.87 -6.18
CA SER A 46 -2.48 11.36 -4.99
C SER A 46 -2.07 10.25 -4.00
N PHE A 47 -1.51 9.14 -4.50
CA PHE A 47 -1.16 7.98 -3.67
C PHE A 47 -0.17 8.32 -2.54
N TYR A 48 0.84 9.16 -2.81
CA TYR A 48 1.82 9.59 -1.80
C TYR A 48 1.15 10.34 -0.63
N GLU A 49 0.14 11.16 -0.92
CA GLU A 49 -0.56 11.90 0.13
C GLU A 49 -1.46 10.97 0.96
N LEU A 50 -2.12 9.99 0.33
CA LEU A 50 -2.87 8.97 1.06
C LEU A 50 -1.95 8.17 1.98
N GLU A 51 -0.81 7.72 1.47
CA GLU A 51 0.20 7.00 2.22
C GLU A 51 0.74 7.83 3.39
N ARG A 52 1.18 9.07 3.14
CA ARG A 52 1.63 10.02 4.17
C ARG A 52 0.59 10.17 5.27
N GLN A 53 -0.67 10.37 4.89
CA GLN A 53 -1.74 10.56 5.86
C GLN A 53 -2.04 9.31 6.68
N VAL A 54 -1.94 8.12 6.07
CA VAL A 54 -2.16 6.87 6.78
C VAL A 54 -0.98 6.56 7.71
N SER A 55 0.26 6.75 7.26
CA SER A 55 1.46 6.47 8.05
C SER A 55 1.51 7.33 9.31
N TYR A 56 1.36 8.65 9.22
CA TYR A 56 1.44 9.51 10.42
C TYR A 56 0.29 9.23 11.39
N LYS A 57 -0.92 8.97 10.87
CA LYS A 57 -2.07 8.65 11.73
C LYS A 57 -1.93 7.27 12.37
N ALA A 58 -1.37 6.30 11.66
CA ALA A 58 -1.06 4.99 12.22
C ALA A 58 -0.04 5.12 13.35
N ALA A 59 1.05 5.85 13.13
CA ALA A 59 2.07 6.14 14.13
C ALA A 59 1.47 6.82 15.38
N TRP A 60 0.62 7.85 15.19
CA TRP A 60 -0.06 8.52 16.30
C TRP A 60 -0.97 7.55 17.09
N ASN A 61 -1.60 6.59 16.42
CA ASN A 61 -2.46 5.61 17.09
C ASN A 61 -1.69 4.35 17.56
N GLY A 62 -0.36 4.31 17.46
CA GLY A 62 0.46 3.14 17.81
C GLY A 62 0.17 1.91 16.95
N ILE A 63 -0.36 2.09 15.74
CA ILE A 63 -0.71 1.00 14.82
C ILE A 63 0.52 0.65 13.97
N PRO A 64 0.96 -0.62 13.91
CA PRO A 64 2.06 -1.02 13.05
C PRO A 64 1.77 -0.70 11.59
N PHE A 65 2.70 0.00 10.94
CA PHE A 65 2.66 0.34 9.53
C PHE A 65 3.91 -0.18 8.83
N CYS A 66 3.76 -0.83 7.68
CA CYS A 66 4.92 -1.26 6.90
C CYS A 66 4.68 -1.16 5.39
N LYS A 67 5.78 -1.11 4.65
CA LYS A 67 5.80 -1.18 3.20
C LYS A 67 6.45 -2.46 2.72
N ILE A 68 5.94 -3.02 1.63
CA ILE A 68 6.45 -4.23 1.01
C ILE A 68 6.73 -4.03 -0.48
N ASP A 69 7.56 -4.91 -1.05
CA ASP A 69 7.83 -4.91 -2.49
C ASP A 69 6.54 -5.26 -3.29
N PRO A 70 6.08 -4.37 -4.21
CA PRO A 70 4.92 -4.61 -5.06
C PRO A 70 5.08 -5.76 -6.06
N ARG A 71 6.29 -6.30 -6.26
CA ARG A 71 6.49 -7.39 -7.23
C ARG A 71 5.64 -8.60 -6.91
N CYS A 72 5.03 -9.19 -7.93
CA CYS A 72 4.26 -10.43 -7.84
C CYS A 72 3.00 -10.39 -6.95
N THR A 73 2.54 -9.23 -6.48
CA THR A 73 1.34 -9.13 -5.64
C THR A 73 0.04 -9.28 -6.43
N SER A 74 0.03 -8.91 -7.71
CA SER A 74 -1.16 -8.97 -8.57
C SER A 74 -1.09 -10.04 -9.68
N THR A 75 -0.03 -10.85 -9.71
CA THR A 75 0.21 -11.83 -10.78
C THR A 75 0.20 -13.28 -10.30
N LEU A 76 0.30 -13.52 -8.99
CA LEU A 76 0.34 -14.86 -8.40
C LEU A 76 -0.94 -15.14 -7.60
N CYS A 77 -1.39 -16.38 -7.64
CA CYS A 77 -2.54 -16.82 -6.87
C CYS A 77 -2.17 -16.86 -5.37
N PRO A 78 -2.93 -16.17 -4.48
CA PRO A 78 -2.63 -16.17 -3.05
C PRO A 78 -2.83 -17.53 -2.38
N THR A 79 -3.49 -18.48 -3.04
CA THR A 79 -3.74 -19.82 -2.48
C THR A 79 -2.69 -20.85 -2.90
N CYS A 80 -2.27 -20.85 -4.16
CA CYS A 80 -1.40 -21.90 -4.70
C CYS A 80 -0.07 -21.39 -5.28
N GLY A 81 0.17 -20.08 -5.31
CA GLY A 81 1.37 -19.47 -5.90
C GLY A 81 1.46 -19.53 -7.43
N GLY A 82 0.52 -20.19 -8.10
CA GLY A 82 0.50 -20.29 -9.56
C GLY A 82 0.29 -18.94 -10.25
N ARG A 83 0.84 -18.78 -11.46
CA ARG A 83 0.62 -17.58 -12.29
C ARG A 83 -0.84 -17.45 -12.69
N LEU A 84 -1.34 -16.23 -12.57
CA LEU A 84 -2.70 -15.87 -12.93
C LEU A 84 -2.81 -15.45 -14.39
N GLN A 85 -3.94 -15.77 -15.01
CA GLN A 85 -4.23 -15.46 -16.40
C GLN A 85 -5.38 -14.46 -16.48
N GLY A 86 -5.18 -13.39 -17.24
CA GLY A 86 -6.23 -12.41 -17.50
C GLY A 86 -7.04 -12.77 -18.74
N ASP A 87 -8.29 -12.33 -18.77
CA ASP A 87 -9.16 -12.41 -19.95
C ASP A 87 -9.47 -10.99 -20.45
N ARG A 88 -9.46 -10.83 -21.78
CA ARG A 88 -9.80 -9.56 -22.44
C ARG A 88 -11.25 -9.14 -22.19
N GLN A 89 -12.17 -10.08 -21.95
CA GLN A 89 -13.56 -9.74 -21.62
C GLN A 89 -13.74 -9.43 -20.13
N ARG A 90 -12.89 -9.99 -19.26
CA ARG A 90 -12.96 -9.86 -17.79
C ARG A 90 -11.76 -9.11 -17.24
N HIS A 91 -11.60 -7.84 -17.60
CA HIS A 91 -10.43 -7.02 -17.25
C HIS A 91 -10.12 -6.90 -15.74
N ARG A 92 -11.11 -7.16 -14.88
CA ARG A 92 -11.00 -7.08 -13.42
C ARG A 92 -10.69 -8.43 -12.77
N ASP A 93 -11.01 -9.53 -13.44
CA ASP A 93 -10.85 -10.87 -12.88
C ASP A 93 -9.65 -11.60 -13.48
N LEU A 94 -9.04 -12.43 -12.65
CA LEU A 94 -7.92 -13.27 -12.99
C LEU A 94 -8.26 -14.73 -12.72
N TRP A 95 -7.96 -15.58 -13.70
CA TRP A 95 -8.12 -17.04 -13.61
C TRP A 95 -6.88 -17.68 -13.03
N CYS A 96 -7.08 -18.61 -12.10
CA CYS A 96 -6.04 -19.50 -11.64
C CYS A 96 -6.25 -20.90 -12.23
N GLY A 97 -5.30 -21.39 -13.02
CA GLY A 97 -5.36 -22.74 -13.60
C GLY A 97 -5.36 -23.86 -12.56
N ASN A 98 -4.61 -23.70 -11.46
CA ASN A 98 -4.50 -24.72 -10.42
C ASN A 98 -5.74 -24.73 -9.51
N CYS A 99 -6.20 -23.56 -9.07
CA CYS A 99 -7.40 -23.46 -8.20
C CYS A 99 -8.72 -23.49 -8.97
N LYS A 100 -8.69 -23.44 -10.31
CA LYS A 100 -9.85 -23.44 -11.21
C LYS A 100 -10.93 -22.43 -10.81
N ARG A 101 -10.53 -21.20 -10.48
CA ARG A 101 -11.46 -20.12 -10.10
C ARG A 101 -11.01 -18.75 -10.59
N TRP A 102 -12.01 -17.90 -10.81
CA TRP A 102 -11.85 -16.46 -11.06
C TRP A 102 -11.84 -15.70 -9.74
N ARG A 103 -11.04 -14.63 -9.69
CA ARG A 103 -11.08 -13.63 -8.61
C ARG A 103 -10.70 -12.25 -9.10
N ASP A 104 -11.26 -11.23 -8.46
CA ASP A 104 -10.88 -9.84 -8.71
C ASP A 104 -9.41 -9.61 -8.37
N ARG A 105 -8.73 -8.87 -9.26
CA ARG A 105 -7.30 -8.57 -9.18
C ARG A 105 -6.89 -7.77 -7.95
N ASP A 106 -7.77 -6.89 -7.45
CA ASP A 106 -7.47 -6.06 -6.28
C ASP A 106 -7.65 -6.90 -5.00
N VAL A 107 -8.60 -7.85 -4.98
CA VAL A 107 -8.71 -8.85 -3.90
C VAL A 107 -7.46 -9.72 -3.84
N ILE A 108 -7.01 -10.22 -5.00
CA ILE A 108 -5.76 -10.98 -5.10
C ILE A 108 -4.57 -10.16 -4.58
N ALA A 109 -4.46 -8.91 -5.02
CA ALA A 109 -3.40 -8.00 -4.57
C ALA A 109 -3.44 -7.81 -3.05
N ALA A 110 -4.61 -7.51 -2.48
CA ALA A 110 -4.78 -7.33 -1.04
C ALA A 110 -4.37 -8.57 -0.24
N MET A 111 -4.75 -9.77 -0.70
CA MET A 111 -4.36 -11.04 -0.05
C MET A 111 -2.84 -11.24 -0.09
N ASN A 112 -2.21 -11.04 -1.25
CA ASN A 112 -0.76 -11.22 -1.39
C ASN A 112 0.02 -10.16 -0.58
N VAL A 113 -0.46 -8.91 -0.54
CA VAL A 113 0.11 -7.85 0.28
C VAL A 113 0.03 -8.21 1.77
N ALA A 114 -1.12 -8.70 2.21
CA ALA A 114 -1.32 -9.17 3.59
C ALA A 114 -0.39 -10.34 3.93
N CYS A 115 -0.28 -11.36 3.06
CA CYS A 115 0.60 -12.51 3.27
C CYS A 115 2.08 -12.09 3.37
N LYS A 116 2.55 -11.21 2.47
CA LYS A 116 3.93 -10.69 2.51
C LYS A 116 4.20 -9.84 3.76
N GLY A 117 3.25 -8.98 4.13
CA GLY A 117 3.38 -8.16 5.33
C GLY A 117 3.38 -9.03 6.60
N LEU A 118 2.54 -10.07 6.66
CA LEU A 118 2.54 -11.03 7.76
C LEU A 118 3.89 -11.75 7.89
N HIS A 119 4.46 -12.21 6.77
CA HIS A 119 5.80 -12.82 6.79
C HIS A 119 6.84 -11.85 7.38
N ARG A 120 6.75 -10.56 7.07
CA ARG A 120 7.64 -9.53 7.62
C ARG A 120 7.48 -9.34 9.15
N PHE A 121 6.27 -9.50 9.69
CA PHE A 121 6.01 -9.36 11.14
C PHE A 121 6.29 -10.65 11.93
N CYS A 122 5.93 -11.81 11.39
CA CYS A 122 6.01 -13.10 12.09
C CYS A 122 7.33 -13.84 11.87
N ASN A 123 8.07 -13.53 10.80
CA ASN A 123 9.36 -14.13 10.50
C ASN A 123 10.37 -13.01 10.15
N PRO A 124 10.91 -12.31 11.17
CA PRO A 124 11.89 -11.25 10.97
C PRO A 124 13.25 -11.85 10.57
N GLN A 125 13.34 -12.52 9.42
CA GLN A 125 14.60 -12.93 8.80
C GLN A 125 15.21 -11.80 7.97
N GLY A 126 15.23 -10.59 8.53
CA GLY A 126 15.96 -9.45 7.99
C GLY A 126 17.04 -9.04 8.96
N ASP A 127 18.19 -8.61 8.46
CA ASP A 127 19.20 -7.94 9.29
C ASP A 127 18.53 -6.84 10.12
N THR A 128 18.98 -6.67 11.36
CA THR A 128 18.45 -5.68 12.31
C THR A 128 18.41 -4.26 11.73
N SER A 129 19.20 -3.97 10.69
CA SER A 129 19.23 -2.72 9.93
C SER A 129 17.98 -2.45 9.07
N GLU A 130 17.19 -3.47 8.70
CA GLU A 130 15.94 -3.28 7.92
C GLU A 130 14.72 -2.97 8.80
N ALA A 131 14.70 -3.50 10.03
CA ALA A 131 13.72 -3.13 11.05
C ALA A 131 13.82 -1.64 11.44
N VAL A 132 15.03 -1.07 11.34
CA VAL A 132 15.32 0.34 11.65
C VAL A 132 14.73 1.31 10.61
N ARG A 133 14.42 0.87 9.38
CA ARG A 133 13.87 1.77 8.33
C ARG A 133 12.38 2.10 8.50
N GLY A 134 11.66 1.41 9.38
CA GLY A 134 10.20 1.53 9.49
C GLY A 134 9.68 2.72 10.29
N ASN A 135 10.47 3.27 11.21
CA ASN A 135 9.98 4.24 12.21
C ASN A 135 10.94 5.42 12.50
N LEU A 136 11.98 5.68 11.69
CA LEU A 136 12.96 6.74 12.01
C LEU A 136 12.61 8.15 11.50
N GLU A 137 11.57 8.33 10.71
CA GLU A 137 11.03 9.68 10.54
C GLU A 137 10.00 9.87 11.64
N GLU A 138 10.42 10.49 12.76
CA GLU A 138 9.49 11.22 13.61
C GLU A 138 8.51 11.93 12.67
N PRO A 139 7.19 11.68 12.79
CA PRO A 139 6.26 12.38 11.93
C PRO A 139 6.61 13.85 12.08
N ALA A 140 6.90 14.53 10.96
CA ALA A 140 7.15 15.96 11.00
C ALA A 140 5.89 16.62 11.56
N ILE A 141 5.88 16.78 12.89
CA ILE A 141 4.96 17.65 13.57
C ILE A 141 5.37 18.98 12.97
N LEU A 142 4.59 19.48 12.00
CA LEU A 142 4.53 20.91 11.79
C LEU A 142 4.21 21.43 13.18
N ARG A 143 5.23 21.96 13.86
CA ARG A 143 5.07 22.63 15.14
C ARG A 143 4.00 23.68 14.85
N VAL A 144 2.75 23.36 15.19
CA VAL A 144 1.74 24.39 15.34
C VAL A 144 2.30 25.16 16.50
N ASP A 145 2.81 26.34 16.20
CA ASP A 145 3.28 27.29 17.18
C ASP A 145 2.16 27.44 18.21
N VAL A 146 2.39 26.97 19.43
CA VAL A 146 1.38 27.04 20.51
C VAL A 146 1.02 28.51 20.78
N SER A 147 1.94 29.42 20.46
CA SER A 147 1.75 30.87 20.40
C SER A 147 0.65 31.33 19.44
N LYS A 148 0.24 30.52 18.45
CA LYS A 148 -0.85 30.81 17.50
C LYS A 148 -2.18 30.16 17.88
N LEU A 149 -2.23 29.38 18.96
CA LEU A 149 -3.49 28.86 19.52
C LEU A 149 -4.10 29.80 20.57
N VAL A 150 -3.38 30.87 20.92
CA VAL A 150 -3.93 32.00 21.66
C VAL A 150 -4.40 33.04 20.64
N THR A 151 -5.59 32.84 20.11
CA THR A 151 -6.40 33.95 19.61
C THR A 151 -7.57 34.07 20.55
N ASP A 152 -7.81 35.31 20.99
CA ASP A 152 -8.69 35.70 22.07
C ASP A 152 -10.12 35.18 21.93
N TRP A 153 -10.74 35.05 23.11
CA TRP A 153 -12.11 34.63 23.42
C TRP A 153 -13.20 35.00 22.41
#